data_AF-A0A1B9N0Y3-F1
#
_entry.id   AF-A0A1B9N0Y3-F1
#
_cell.length_a   1.000
_cell.length_b   1.000
_cell.length_c   1.000
_cell.angle_alpha   90.00
_cell.angle_beta   90.00
_cell.angle_gamma   90.00
#
_symmetry.space_group_name_H-M   'P 1'
#
loop_
_entity.id
_entity.type
_entity.pdbx_description
1 polymer ?
#
loop_
_entity_poly.entity_id
_entity_poly.type
_entity_poly.pdbx_seq_one_letter_code
_entity_poly.pdbx_strand_id
1 'polypeptide(L)'
;MPFTFAHPAIILPLYKKPHLFSMTALIIGSMVPDFEYFLRMEVKSTLSHSLAGIFLFDLSMTLVMTYIFHFIVRNTLIKNLPNFFYR
;
A
#
# COMPACT_ATOMS: atom_id res chain seq x y z
N MET A 1 4.91 4.24 -12.66
CA MET A 1 5.48 3.16 -13.52
C MET A 1 4.32 2.30 -14.03
N PRO A 2 4.42 1.52 -15.14
CA PRO A 2 3.26 0.75 -15.63
C PRO A 2 2.87 -0.45 -14.74
N PHE A 3 3.65 -0.74 -13.69
CA PHE A 3 3.38 -1.85 -12.77
C PHE A 3 3.36 -1.39 -11.31
N THR A 4 2.17 -1.25 -10.74
CA THR A 4 1.96 -0.74 -9.38
C THR A 4 2.68 -1.57 -8.31
N PHE A 5 2.72 -2.91 -8.46
CA PHE A 5 3.36 -3.78 -7.46
C PHE A 5 4.89 -3.72 -7.43
N ALA A 6 5.55 -3.00 -8.36
CA ALA A 6 6.98 -2.73 -8.27
C ALA A 6 7.33 -1.57 -7.33
N HIS A 7 6.39 -0.66 -7.03
CA HIS A 7 6.69 0.54 -6.23
C HIS A 7 7.23 0.23 -4.83
N PRO A 8 6.78 -0.82 -4.12
CA PRO A 8 7.37 -1.18 -2.83
C PRO A 8 8.86 -1.53 -2.88
N ALA A 9 9.47 -1.77 -4.05
CA ALA A 9 10.90 -2.01 -4.13
C ALA A 9 11.74 -0.83 -3.60
N ILE A 10 11.28 0.41 -3.76
CA ILE A 10 12.03 1.61 -3.34
C ILE A 10 12.09 1.77 -1.83
N ILE A 11 11.10 1.23 -1.10
CA ILE A 11 11.00 1.39 0.36
C ILE A 11 11.72 0.26 1.12
N LEU A 12 12.16 -0.81 0.45
CA LEU A 12 12.84 -1.95 1.08
C LEU A 12 14.04 -1.57 1.97
N PRO A 13 14.89 -0.60 1.62
CA PRO A 13 15.98 -0.18 2.50
C PRO A 13 15.51 0.37 3.85
N LEU A 14 14.30 0.95 3.91
CA LEU A 14 13.72 1.53 5.13
C LEU A 14 13.26 0.46 6.14
N TYR A 15 13.10 -0.79 5.70
CA TYR A 15 12.79 -1.92 6.59
C TYR A 15 13.81 -2.07 7.73
N LYS A 16 15.06 -1.63 7.53
CA LYS A 16 16.11 -1.67 8.55
C LYS A 16 15.86 -0.73 9.74
N LYS A 17 14.84 0.14 9.68
CA LYS A 17 14.51 1.12 10.74
C LYS A 17 13.03 1.02 11.16
N PRO A 18 12.58 -0.13 11.69
CA PRO A 18 11.17 -0.37 12.01
C PRO A 18 10.64 0.52 13.15
N HIS A 19 11.52 1.10 13.96
CA HIS A 19 11.15 2.04 15.03
C HIS A 19 10.79 3.44 14.51
N LEU A 20 11.17 3.78 13.27
CA LEU A 20 10.85 5.07 12.66
C LEU A 20 9.70 4.97 11.66
N PHE A 21 9.56 3.82 11.00
CA PHE A 21 8.63 3.67 9.89
C PHE A 21 7.76 2.42 10.01
N SER A 22 6.47 2.59 9.74
CA SER A 22 5.55 1.48 9.54
C SER A 22 5.72 0.90 8.14
N MET A 23 6.19 -0.34 8.05
CA MET A 23 6.39 -1.01 6.77
C MET A 23 5.06 -1.21 6.02
N THR A 24 3.96 -1.52 6.72
CA THR A 24 2.63 -1.62 6.09
C THR A 24 2.24 -0.31 5.41
N ALA A 25 2.39 0.82 6.12
CA ALA A 25 2.03 2.12 5.60
C ALA A 25 2.94 2.53 4.42
N LEU A 26 4.24 2.24 4.48
CA LEU A 26 5.17 2.51 3.38
C LEU A 26 4.85 1.67 2.14
N ILE A 27 4.57 0.37 2.31
CA ILE A 27 4.22 -0.52 1.20
C ILE A 27 2.93 -0.02 0.54
N ILE A 28 1.87 0.15 1.32
CA ILE A 28 0.56 0.59 0.82
C ILE A 28 0.69 1.98 0.19
N GLY A 29 1.26 2.94 0.90
CA GLY A 29 1.44 4.33 0.44
C GLY A 29 2.27 4.46 -0.83
N SER A 30 3.23 3.56 -1.07
CA SER A 30 3.97 3.53 -2.34
C SER A 30 3.13 3.12 -3.55
N MET A 31 1.98 2.46 -3.33
CA MET A 31 1.09 1.96 -4.37
C MET A 31 -0.17 2.81 -4.56
N VAL A 32 -0.62 3.52 -3.52
CA VAL A 32 -1.88 4.28 -3.52
C VAL A 32 -1.98 5.35 -4.63
N PRO A 33 -0.92 6.06 -5.04
CA PRO A 33 -1.06 7.03 -6.14
C PRO A 33 -1.61 6.41 -7.44
N ASP A 34 -1.35 5.12 -7.67
CA ASP A 34 -1.85 4.39 -8.84
C ASP A 34 -3.28 3.83 -8.63
N PHE A 35 -3.86 3.96 -7.43
CA PHE A 35 -5.20 3.44 -7.14
C PHE A 35 -6.30 4.20 -7.87
N GLU A 36 -6.05 5.44 -8.28
CA GLU A 36 -6.97 6.18 -9.13
C GLU A 36 -7.24 5.42 -10.44
N TYR A 37 -6.26 4.71 -11.00
CA TYR A 37 -6.45 3.87 -12.19
C TYR A 37 -7.42 2.73 -11.94
N PHE A 38 -7.28 2.03 -10.82
CA PHE A 38 -8.14 0.91 -10.45
C PHE A 38 -9.56 1.37 -10.11
N LEU A 39 -9.71 2.51 -9.43
CA LEU A 39 -11.03 3.06 -9.09
C LEU A 39 -11.78 3.58 -10.31
N ARG A 40 -11.07 4.19 -11.28
CA ARG A 40 -11.66 4.68 -12.52
C ARG A 40 -11.83 3.60 -13.58
N MET A 41 -11.15 2.45 -13.42
CA MET A 41 -11.02 1.41 -14.46
C MET A 41 -10.51 1.98 -15.80
N GLU A 42 -9.66 3.01 -15.71
CA GLU A 42 -9.09 3.74 -16.84
C GLU A 42 -7.65 4.12 -16.48
N VAL A 43 -6.74 4.12 -17.45
CA VAL A 43 -5.35 4.58 -17.27
C VAL A 43 -5.31 6.12 -17.24
N LYS A 44 -6.01 6.70 -16.26
CA LYS A 44 -6.09 8.12 -16.00
C LYS A 44 -5.90 8.40 -14.52
N SER A 45 -4.87 9.18 -14.21
CA SER A 45 -4.69 9.76 -12.89
C SER A 45 -4.52 11.26 -13.04
N THR A 46 -5.33 12.00 -12.30
CA THR A 46 -5.38 13.46 -12.33
C THR A 46 -5.32 14.06 -10.94
N LEU A 47 -5.89 13.34 -9.96
CA LEU A 47 -5.99 13.82 -8.60
C LEU A 47 -4.90 13.22 -7.73
N SER A 48 -4.68 11.90 -7.78
CA SER A 48 -3.76 11.20 -6.87
C SER A 48 -2.30 11.65 -7.07
N HIS A 49 -1.87 11.88 -8.32
CA HIS A 49 -0.53 12.39 -8.64
C HIS A 49 -0.38 13.92 -8.51
N SER A 50 -1.32 14.61 -7.85
CA SER A 50 -1.19 16.04 -7.53
C SER A 50 -0.73 16.26 -6.10
N LEU A 51 -0.13 17.42 -5.80
CA LEU A 51 0.32 17.74 -4.45
C LEU A 51 -0.83 17.72 -3.42
N ALA A 52 -2.01 18.22 -3.81
CA ALA A 52 -3.21 18.15 -2.97
C ALA A 52 -3.72 16.70 -2.85
N GLY A 53 -3.60 15.92 -3.92
CA GLY A 53 -3.91 14.50 -3.97
C GLY A 53 -3.18 13.68 -2.94
N ILE A 54 -1.89 13.96 -2.73
CA ILE A 54 -1.08 13.25 -1.72
C ILE A 54 -1.74 13.33 -0.32
N PHE A 55 -2.23 14.51 0.07
CA PHE A 55 -2.83 14.69 1.39
C PHE A 55 -4.30 14.28 1.45
N LEU A 56 -5.08 14.59 0.41
CA LEU A 56 -6.52 14.37 0.42
C LEU A 56 -6.92 12.96 0.00
N PHE A 57 -6.19 12.36 -0.94
CA PHE A 57 -6.48 11.06 -1.52
C PHE A 57 -5.46 10.01 -1.09
N ASP A 58 -4.15 10.22 -1.28
CA ASP A 58 -3.19 9.14 -1.02
C ASP A 58 -3.08 8.82 0.46
N LEU A 59 -3.03 9.84 1.32
CA LEU A 59 -2.99 9.65 2.78
C LEU A 59 -4.27 8.99 3.30
N SER A 60 -5.43 9.48 2.90
CA SER A 60 -6.72 8.95 3.36
C SER A 60 -6.92 7.51 2.89
N MET A 61 -6.62 7.23 1.62
CA MET A 61 -6.71 5.89 1.05
C MET A 61 -5.67 4.94 1.66
N THR A 62 -4.46 5.40 1.97
CA THR A 62 -3.46 4.60 2.68
C THR A 62 -3.95 4.18 4.07
N LEU A 63 -4.59 5.09 4.80
CA LEU A 63 -5.17 4.78 6.12
C LEU A 63 -6.29 3.74 6.01
N VAL A 64 -7.22 3.92 5.06
CA VAL A 64 -8.32 2.97 4.81
C VAL A 64 -7.77 1.59 4.46
N MET A 65 -6.82 1.50 3.55
CA MET A 65 -6.24 0.23 3.12
C MET A 65 -5.44 -0.44 4.24
N THR A 66 -4.71 0.35 5.03
CA THR A 66 -3.98 -0.15 6.21
C THR A 66 -4.96 -0.71 7.25
N TYR A 67 -6.09 -0.04 7.49
CA TYR A 67 -7.14 -0.52 8.37
C TYR A 67 -7.73 -1.85 7.87
N ILE A 68 -8.15 -1.91 6.60
CA ILE A 68 -8.68 -3.14 6.00
C ILE A 68 -7.66 -4.28 6.11
N PHE A 69 -6.39 -4.01 5.80
CA PHE A 69 -5.35 -5.02 5.88
C PHE A 69 -5.21 -5.56 7.30
N HIS A 70 -5.05 -4.70 8.30
CA HIS A 70 -4.78 -5.15 9.66
C HIS A 70 -5.98 -5.81 10.36
N PHE A 71 -7.21 -5.32 10.10
CA PHE A 71 -8.40 -5.78 10.81
C PHE A 71 -9.14 -6.92 10.09
N ILE A 72 -9.08 -6.98 8.76
CA ILE A 72 -9.87 -7.95 7.97
C ILE A 72 -8.96 -8.99 7.32
N VAL A 73 -7.89 -8.56 6.64
CA VAL A 73 -7.11 -9.44 5.75
C VAL A 73 -6.03 -10.21 6.50
N ARG A 74 -5.21 -9.53 7.31
CA ARG A 74 -3.95 -10.04 7.88
C ARG A 74 -4.13 -11.39 8.59
N ASN A 75 -5.07 -11.45 9.53
CA ASN A 75 -5.24 -12.65 10.35
C ASN A 75 -5.80 -13.81 9.51
N THR A 76 -6.70 -13.53 8.57
CA THR A 76 -7.26 -14.54 7.66
C THR A 76 -6.19 -15.08 6.72
N LEU A 77 -5.35 -14.19 6.17
CA LEU A 77 -4.21 -14.57 5.33
C LEU A 77 -3.24 -15.46 6.12
N ILE A 78 -2.85 -15.05 7.32
CA ILE A 78 -1.93 -15.81 8.17
C ILE A 78 -2.49 -17.18 8.52
N LYS A 79 -3.80 -17.32 8.78
CA LYS A 79 -4.45 -18.61 9.09
C LYS A 79 -4.57 -19.58 7.91
N ASN A 80 -4.38 -19.10 6.68
CA ASN A 80 -4.46 -19.92 5.47
C ASN A 80 -3.12 -19.98 4.72
N LEU A 81 -2.01 -19.62 5.38
CA LEU A 81 -0.68 -19.79 4.80
C LEU A 81 -0.35 -21.28 4.63
N PRO A 82 0.47 -21.65 3.64
CA PRO A 82 1.05 -22.99 3.59
C PRO A 82 1.89 -23.32 4.83
N ASN A 83 1.90 -24.60 5.23
CA ASN A 83 2.60 -25.10 6.43
C ASN A 83 4.08 -24.67 6.52
N PHE A 84 4.77 -24.53 5.40
CA PHE A 84 6.19 -24.16 5.37
C PHE A 84 6.48 -22.69 5.73
N PHE A 85 5.46 -21.84 5.84
CA PHE A 85 5.60 -20.45 6.30
C PHE A 85 5.33 -20.25 7.80
N TYR A 86 4.78 -21.24 8.53
CA TYR A 86 4.52 -21.17 9.97
C TYR A 86 5.75 -21.49 10.84
N ARG A 87 6.94 -21.06 10.42
CA ARG A 87 8.16 -21.27 11.22
C ARG A 87 8.17 -20.44 12.49
#